data_AF-A0AAJ7RTV7-F1
#
_entry.id   AF-A0AAJ7RTV7-F1
#
_cell.length_a   1.000
_cell.length_b   1.000
_cell.length_c   1.000
_cell.angle_alpha   90.00
_cell.angle_beta   90.00
_cell.angle_gamma   90.00
#
_symmetry.space_group_name_H-M   'P 1'
#
loop_
_entity.id
_entity.type
_entity.pdbx_description
1 polymer ?
#
loop_
_entity_poly.entity_id
_entity_poly.type
_entity_poly.pdbx_seq_one_letter_code
_entity_poly.pdbx_strand_id
1 'polypeptide(L)'
;MPSGAAWGSRLFLVLTMTTIVIANYHRQRDNSIYREHYSDNVRMQNTARAQEENGVQLPPMKLPHLRHHHVTHWGPYFENAEGEGISESQTVALHLGTSALLDCRVAMLADKMVMWMRRSTDGVSLLTVGKNTYSSDPRYSLNFQYPNNWRLAISSVQKEDHGQYVCQVSTHPPRMLNTEVTVLAPDIKILDEASHEVRDRYYKTGSGIELSCIVRPSQPGSIVPHPTWKKNGEMLPDHVSVYRINGSNEELVTRFKIERAEKTDSGVYTCSLGQFSTTMVQLHVLNGEKQAAVHHDQWNAARTNYHESRNTLFTILTAFLFLQASSTYSL
;
A
#
# COMPACT_ATOMS: atom_id res chain seq x y z
N MET A 1 -57.97 48.69 31.97
CA MET A 1 -58.28 47.67 30.95
C MET A 1 -58.08 48.27 29.57
N PRO A 2 -57.15 47.72 28.76
CA PRO A 2 -57.38 47.75 27.31
C PRO A 2 -57.00 46.44 26.58
N SER A 3 -57.87 46.06 25.63
CA SER A 3 -57.67 45.41 24.32
C SER A 3 -56.48 44.45 24.08
N GLY A 4 -56.76 43.14 24.01
CA GLY A 4 -55.82 42.08 23.62
C GLY A 4 -56.25 41.23 22.40
N ALA A 5 -57.04 41.78 21.46
CA ALA A 5 -57.67 40.99 20.38
C ALA A 5 -57.24 41.37 18.95
N ALA A 6 -56.04 41.92 18.75
CA ALA A 6 -55.60 42.43 17.43
C ALA A 6 -54.36 41.75 16.81
N TRP A 7 -53.72 40.79 17.48
CA TRP A 7 -52.41 40.25 17.05
C TRP A 7 -52.49 38.93 16.28
N GLY A 8 -53.46 38.04 16.59
CA GLY A 8 -53.59 36.74 15.91
C GLY A 8 -53.96 36.84 14.43
N SER A 9 -54.88 37.74 14.08
CA SER A 9 -55.36 37.95 12.71
C SER A 9 -54.28 38.55 11.80
N ARG A 10 -53.43 39.43 12.36
CA ARG A 10 -52.33 40.07 11.61
C ARG A 10 -51.20 39.08 11.32
N LEU A 11 -50.88 38.18 12.25
CA LEU A 11 -49.83 37.16 12.04
C LEU A 11 -50.23 36.11 10.99
N PHE A 12 -51.50 35.70 10.98
CA PHE A 12 -52.04 34.77 9.97
C PHE A 12 -52.05 35.39 8.56
N LEU A 13 -52.39 36.67 8.45
CA LEU A 13 -52.32 37.40 7.17
C LEU A 13 -50.88 37.55 6.68
N VAL A 14 -49.91 37.79 7.56
CA VAL A 14 -48.50 37.88 7.15
C VAL A 14 -47.97 36.52 6.69
N LEU A 15 -48.24 35.43 7.41
CA LEU A 15 -47.79 34.09 7.02
C LEU A 15 -48.39 33.64 5.69
N THR A 16 -49.69 33.85 5.48
CA THR A 16 -50.35 33.53 4.21
C THR A 16 -49.85 34.38 3.04
N MET A 17 -49.58 35.67 3.25
CA MET A 17 -48.98 36.52 2.22
C MET A 17 -47.55 36.10 1.89
N THR A 18 -46.74 35.72 2.89
CA THR A 18 -45.37 35.23 2.64
C THR A 18 -45.34 33.91 1.87
N THR A 19 -46.24 32.97 2.16
CA THR A 19 -46.30 31.70 1.42
C THR A 19 -46.78 31.90 -0.02
N ILE A 20 -47.74 32.81 -0.24
CA ILE A 20 -48.18 33.19 -1.60
C ILE A 20 -47.05 33.85 -2.39
N VAL A 21 -46.27 34.73 -1.76
CA VAL A 21 -45.13 35.39 -2.40
C VAL A 21 -44.03 34.38 -2.74
N ILE A 22 -43.72 33.46 -1.84
CA ILE A 22 -42.72 32.39 -2.08
C ILE A 22 -43.19 31.45 -3.21
N ALA A 23 -44.46 31.04 -3.21
CA ALA A 23 -45.01 30.20 -4.26
C ALA A 23 -45.05 30.90 -5.62
N ASN A 24 -45.42 32.19 -5.67
CA ASN A 24 -45.35 32.99 -6.89
C ASN A 24 -43.90 33.20 -7.35
N TYR A 25 -42.95 33.39 -6.44
CA TYR A 25 -41.54 33.51 -6.76
C TYR A 25 -40.98 32.22 -7.37
N HIS A 26 -41.28 31.07 -6.79
CA HIS A 26 -40.89 29.78 -7.36
C HIS A 26 -41.52 29.55 -8.75
N ARG A 27 -42.82 29.83 -8.90
CA ARG A 27 -43.51 29.71 -10.18
C ARG A 27 -42.96 30.67 -11.25
N GLN A 28 -42.58 31.88 -10.86
CA GLN A 28 -42.00 32.86 -11.77
C GLN A 28 -40.57 32.48 -12.18
N ARG A 29 -39.78 31.90 -11.25
CA ARG A 29 -38.45 31.36 -11.52
C ARG A 29 -38.52 30.18 -12.50
N ASP A 30 -39.42 29.22 -12.29
CA ASP A 30 -39.57 28.07 -13.17
C ASP A 30 -40.02 28.49 -14.58
N ASN A 31 -40.93 29.47 -14.68
CA ASN A 31 -41.31 30.06 -15.96
C ASN A 31 -40.15 30.80 -16.64
N SER A 32 -39.26 31.46 -15.89
CA SER A 32 -38.08 32.13 -16.47
C SER A 32 -37.08 31.13 -17.06
N ILE A 33 -36.82 30.03 -16.34
CA ILE A 33 -35.94 28.94 -16.79
C ILE A 33 -36.52 28.24 -18.03
N TYR A 34 -37.84 28.02 -18.05
CA TYR A 34 -38.50 27.43 -19.21
C TYR A 34 -38.44 28.35 -20.44
N ARG A 35 -38.52 29.66 -20.23
CA ARG A 35 -38.46 30.66 -21.30
C ARG A 35 -37.04 30.83 -21.86
N GLU A 36 -36.01 30.71 -21.02
CA GLU A 36 -34.61 30.66 -21.45
C GLU A 36 -34.33 29.40 -22.28
N HIS A 37 -34.71 28.21 -21.80
CA HIS A 37 -34.54 26.97 -22.57
C HIS A 37 -35.30 26.97 -23.90
N TYR A 38 -36.51 27.55 -23.96
CA TYR A 38 -37.26 27.70 -25.21
C TYR A 38 -36.59 28.69 -26.16
N SER A 39 -36.09 29.82 -25.64
CA SER A 39 -35.35 30.82 -26.43
C SER A 39 -34.06 30.25 -27.01
N ASP A 40 -33.30 29.47 -26.24
CA ASP A 40 -32.06 28.82 -26.71
C ASP A 40 -32.33 27.75 -27.78
N ASN A 41 -33.41 26.96 -27.62
CA ASN A 41 -33.81 25.99 -28.65
C ASN A 41 -34.23 26.67 -29.96
N VAL A 42 -35.01 27.76 -29.88
CA VAL A 42 -35.40 28.54 -31.07
C VAL A 42 -34.18 29.22 -31.70
N ARG A 43 -33.22 29.68 -30.89
CA ARG A 43 -31.94 30.23 -31.39
C ARG A 43 -31.12 29.16 -32.11
N MET A 44 -31.02 27.95 -31.57
CA MET A 44 -30.36 26.82 -32.25
C MET A 44 -31.06 26.46 -33.57
N GLN A 45 -32.39 26.36 -33.58
CA GLN A 45 -33.15 26.04 -34.79
C GLN A 45 -33.04 27.13 -35.87
N ASN A 46 -33.04 28.40 -35.49
CA ASN A 46 -32.85 29.51 -36.42
C ASN A 46 -31.41 29.59 -36.95
N THR A 47 -30.42 29.21 -36.14
CA THR A 47 -29.01 29.11 -36.57
C THR A 47 -28.84 27.96 -37.57
N ALA A 48 -29.50 26.83 -37.34
CA ALA A 48 -29.51 25.70 -38.27
C ALA A 48 -30.23 26.03 -39.60
N ARG A 49 -31.35 26.76 -39.56
CA ARG A 49 -32.04 27.23 -40.79
C ARG A 49 -31.25 28.29 -41.57
N ALA A 50 -30.55 29.20 -40.88
CA ALA A 50 -29.70 30.20 -41.54
C ALA A 50 -28.47 29.57 -42.24
N GLN A 51 -28.05 28.37 -41.82
CA GLN A 51 -27.00 27.59 -42.50
C GLN A 51 -27.52 26.80 -43.71
N GLU A 52 -28.84 26.70 -43.90
CA GLU A 52 -29.45 25.96 -45.01
C GLU A 52 -29.76 26.85 -46.23
N GLU A 53 -29.87 28.18 -46.05
CA GLU A 53 -30.09 29.15 -47.14
C GLU A 53 -28.80 29.66 -47.81
N ASN A 54 -27.67 29.61 -47.13
CA ASN A 54 -26.37 29.89 -47.74
C ASN A 54 -25.67 28.56 -48.01
N GLY A 55 -25.76 28.08 -49.27
CA GLY A 55 -25.16 26.84 -49.77
C GLY A 55 -23.63 26.79 -49.67
N VAL A 56 -23.11 26.85 -48.45
CA VAL A 56 -21.73 26.54 -48.11
C VAL A 56 -21.70 25.03 -47.89
N GLN A 57 -21.16 24.33 -48.89
CA GLN A 57 -20.91 22.90 -48.79
C GLN A 57 -19.79 22.67 -47.76
N LEU A 58 -20.17 22.56 -46.50
CA LEU A 58 -19.28 22.12 -45.43
C LEU A 58 -18.82 20.69 -45.78
N PRO A 59 -17.52 20.37 -45.66
CA PRO A 59 -17.06 18.99 -45.78
C PRO A 59 -17.86 18.13 -44.80
N PRO A 60 -18.18 16.87 -45.13
CA PRO A 60 -18.99 16.03 -44.27
C PRO A 60 -18.36 16.06 -42.89
N MET A 61 -19.13 16.55 -41.91
CA MET A 61 -18.71 16.51 -40.53
C MET A 61 -18.47 15.04 -40.25
N LYS A 62 -17.20 14.63 -40.18
CA LYS A 62 -16.86 13.34 -39.62
C LYS A 62 -17.27 13.48 -38.18
N LEU A 63 -18.52 13.10 -37.87
CA LEU A 63 -18.82 12.66 -36.52
C LEU A 63 -17.68 11.69 -36.22
N PRO A 64 -16.83 11.94 -35.21
CA PRO A 64 -16.05 10.84 -34.68
C PRO A 64 -17.10 9.77 -34.45
N HIS A 65 -16.93 8.58 -35.04
CA HIS A 65 -17.86 7.50 -34.85
C HIS A 65 -18.13 7.51 -33.35
N LEU A 66 -19.32 7.99 -32.94
CA LEU A 66 -19.80 7.71 -31.63
C LEU A 66 -19.94 6.23 -31.77
N ARG A 67 -18.90 5.53 -31.27
CA ARG A 67 -19.05 4.17 -30.84
C ARG A 67 -20.27 4.32 -29.96
N HIS A 68 -21.42 3.92 -30.51
CA HIS A 68 -22.45 3.38 -29.68
C HIS A 68 -21.67 2.28 -29.02
N HIS A 69 -21.12 2.59 -27.83
CA HIS A 69 -20.77 1.57 -26.89
C HIS A 69 -22.07 0.80 -26.85
N HIS A 70 -22.07 -0.36 -27.49
CA HIS A 70 -23.13 -1.32 -27.33
C HIS A 70 -23.23 -1.44 -25.81
N VAL A 71 -24.23 -0.79 -25.22
CA VAL A 71 -24.49 -0.87 -23.79
C VAL A 71 -25.06 -2.27 -23.62
N THR A 72 -24.17 -3.26 -23.62
CA THR A 72 -24.49 -4.66 -23.34
C THR A 72 -24.73 -4.86 -21.84
N HIS A 73 -24.59 -3.81 -21.05
CA HIS A 73 -24.74 -3.84 -19.61
C HIS A 73 -26.12 -3.35 -19.17
N TRP A 74 -27.08 -4.26 -19.15
CA TRP A 74 -28.40 -4.07 -18.56
C TRP A 74 -28.40 -4.34 -17.04
N GLY A 75 -27.44 -3.78 -16.31
CA GLY A 75 -27.35 -4.00 -14.86
C GLY A 75 -26.09 -3.47 -14.20
N PRO A 76 -25.98 -3.59 -12.87
CA PRO A 76 -24.88 -3.01 -12.09
C PRO A 76 -23.52 -3.45 -12.63
N TYR A 77 -22.57 -2.53 -12.79
CA TYR A 77 -21.20 -2.83 -13.24
C TYR A 77 -20.17 -2.03 -12.42
N PHE A 78 -18.92 -2.48 -12.42
CA PHE A 78 -17.83 -1.86 -11.68
C PHE A 78 -17.15 -0.79 -12.52
N GLU A 79 -16.70 0.29 -11.87
CA GLU A 79 -15.98 1.40 -12.53
C GLU A 79 -14.60 1.62 -11.88
N ASN A 80 -13.62 2.11 -12.66
CA ASN A 80 -12.38 2.66 -12.13
C ASN A 80 -12.57 4.10 -11.64
N ALA A 81 -11.47 4.77 -11.26
CA ALA A 81 -11.51 6.15 -10.80
C ALA A 81 -11.95 7.14 -11.90
N GLU A 82 -11.69 6.79 -13.16
CA GLU A 82 -12.00 7.55 -14.37
C GLU A 82 -13.45 7.35 -14.86
N GLY A 83 -14.20 6.43 -14.25
CA GLY A 83 -15.58 6.11 -14.62
C GLY A 83 -15.70 5.10 -15.77
N GLU A 84 -14.61 4.44 -16.15
CA GLU A 84 -14.60 3.39 -17.16
C GLU A 84 -15.00 2.04 -16.54
N GLY A 85 -15.81 1.27 -17.26
CA GLY A 85 -16.26 -0.04 -16.81
C GLY A 85 -15.11 -1.05 -16.72
N ILE A 86 -14.98 -1.72 -15.57
CA ILE A 86 -13.97 -2.74 -15.32
C ILE A 86 -14.59 -4.11 -15.03
N SER A 87 -13.89 -5.16 -15.47
CA SER A 87 -14.25 -6.56 -15.19
C SER A 87 -13.05 -7.40 -14.72
N GLU A 88 -11.85 -6.82 -14.72
CA GLU A 88 -10.62 -7.49 -14.35
C GLU A 88 -10.34 -7.35 -12.85
N SER A 89 -9.44 -8.20 -12.35
CA SER A 89 -8.99 -8.13 -10.96
C SER A 89 -8.03 -6.95 -10.77
N GLN A 90 -8.04 -6.37 -9.58
CA GLN A 90 -7.19 -5.24 -9.20
C GLN A 90 -6.07 -5.68 -8.27
N THR A 91 -4.94 -5.00 -8.30
CA THR A 91 -3.85 -5.17 -7.32
C THR A 91 -3.66 -3.85 -6.58
N VAL A 92 -3.65 -3.91 -5.24
CA VAL A 92 -3.53 -2.72 -4.39
C VAL A 92 -2.46 -2.96 -3.34
N ALA A 93 -1.57 -1.99 -3.19
CA ALA A 93 -0.55 -1.99 -2.15
C ALA A 93 -1.02 -1.14 -0.96
N LEU A 94 -1.03 -1.73 0.23
CA LEU A 94 -1.33 -1.07 1.50
C LEU A 94 -0.06 -0.92 2.32
N HIS A 95 -0.01 0.11 3.17
CA HIS A 95 1.16 0.39 4.00
C HIS A 95 0.92 0.01 5.45
N LEU A 96 1.84 -0.74 6.06
CA LEU A 96 1.73 -1.17 7.46
C LEU A 96 1.50 0.00 8.42
N GLY A 97 0.58 -0.19 9.36
CA GLY A 97 0.25 0.79 10.41
C GLY A 97 -0.63 1.95 9.95
N THR A 98 -0.86 2.12 8.64
CA THR A 98 -1.69 3.19 8.09
C THR A 98 -3.17 2.79 8.03
N SER A 99 -4.05 3.75 7.73
CA SER A 99 -5.45 3.46 7.39
C SER A 99 -5.61 3.37 5.88
N ALA A 100 -6.12 2.25 5.40
CA ALA A 100 -6.29 1.95 3.99
C ALA A 100 -7.76 2.04 3.56
N LEU A 101 -7.98 2.36 2.29
CA LEU A 101 -9.28 2.36 1.64
C LEU A 101 -9.19 1.53 0.34
N LEU A 102 -10.01 0.49 0.24
CA LEU A 102 -10.16 -0.27 -1.01
C LEU A 102 -11.41 0.23 -1.74
N ASP A 103 -11.23 0.75 -2.95
CA ASP A 103 -12.32 1.30 -3.74
C ASP A 103 -13.19 0.20 -4.36
N CYS A 104 -14.50 0.45 -4.40
CA CYS A 104 -15.44 -0.37 -5.17
C CYS A 104 -16.56 0.52 -5.69
N ARG A 105 -16.38 1.04 -6.91
CA ARG A 105 -17.37 1.89 -7.58
C ARG A 105 -18.34 1.02 -8.34
N VAL A 106 -19.64 1.17 -8.05
CA VAL A 106 -20.69 0.36 -8.67
C VAL A 106 -21.73 1.29 -9.30
N ALA A 107 -21.72 1.39 -10.63
CA ALA A 107 -22.75 2.08 -11.37
C ALA A 107 -24.00 1.23 -11.53
N MET A 108 -25.15 1.89 -11.74
CA MET A 108 -26.45 1.26 -11.95
C MET A 108 -26.85 0.24 -10.86
N LEU A 109 -26.48 0.51 -9.59
CA LEU A 109 -26.73 -0.39 -8.46
C LEU A 109 -28.23 -0.65 -8.20
N ALA A 110 -29.09 0.35 -8.44
CA ALA A 110 -30.54 0.30 -8.21
C ALA A 110 -30.89 -0.20 -6.78
N ASP A 111 -31.67 -1.27 -6.67
CA ASP A 111 -32.13 -1.92 -5.44
C ASP A 111 -31.17 -3.01 -4.93
N LYS A 112 -29.99 -3.16 -5.55
CA LYS A 112 -29.02 -4.20 -5.20
C LYS A 112 -28.10 -3.75 -4.07
N MET A 113 -27.49 -4.71 -3.40
CA MET A 113 -26.60 -4.50 -2.27
C MET A 113 -25.15 -4.80 -2.66
N VAL A 114 -24.23 -4.02 -2.10
CA VAL A 114 -22.79 -4.25 -2.20
C VAL A 114 -22.29 -4.90 -0.92
N MET A 115 -21.42 -5.90 -1.05
CA MET A 115 -20.89 -6.71 0.05
C MET A 115 -19.37 -6.78 -0.08
N TRP A 116 -18.65 -6.61 1.02
CA TRP A 116 -17.22 -6.94 1.06
C TRP A 116 -17.02 -8.27 1.75
N MET A 117 -16.19 -9.10 1.13
CA MET A 117 -15.76 -10.37 1.68
C MET A 117 -14.25 -10.48 1.58
N ARG A 118 -13.65 -11.22 2.51
CA ARG A 118 -12.25 -11.59 2.47
C ARG A 118 -12.13 -13.08 2.22
N ARG A 119 -11.27 -13.48 1.29
CA ARG A 119 -10.93 -14.88 1.04
C ARG A 119 -9.63 -15.19 1.76
N SER A 120 -9.68 -16.10 2.71
CA SER A 120 -8.54 -16.64 3.43
C SER A 120 -8.33 -18.12 3.05
N THR A 121 -7.26 -18.73 3.55
CA THR A 121 -7.03 -20.19 3.43
C THR A 121 -8.15 -21.00 4.08
N ASP A 122 -8.72 -20.49 5.17
CA ASP A 122 -9.69 -21.20 6.01
C ASP A 122 -11.14 -21.01 5.53
N GLY A 123 -11.37 -20.20 4.49
CA GLY A 123 -12.69 -19.94 3.93
C GLY A 123 -12.92 -18.49 3.52
N VAL A 124 -14.20 -18.12 3.39
CA VAL A 124 -14.64 -16.76 3.04
C VAL A 124 -15.28 -16.10 4.25
N SER A 125 -14.79 -14.93 4.64
CA SER A 125 -15.31 -14.14 5.75
C SER A 125 -16.07 -12.92 5.22
N LEU A 126 -17.30 -12.74 5.67
CA LEU A 126 -18.10 -11.56 5.36
C LEU A 126 -17.61 -10.37 6.20
N LEU A 127 -17.23 -9.28 5.54
CA LEU A 127 -16.75 -8.07 6.21
C LEU A 127 -17.88 -7.05 6.38
N THR A 128 -18.56 -6.70 5.29
CA THR A 128 -19.63 -5.68 5.30
C THR A 128 -20.75 -6.04 4.33
N VAL A 129 -21.96 -5.55 4.61
CA VAL A 129 -23.13 -5.59 3.71
C VAL A 129 -23.77 -4.22 3.71
N GLY A 130 -23.82 -3.58 2.54
CA GLY A 130 -24.28 -2.20 2.41
C GLY A 130 -23.44 -1.29 3.31
N LYS A 131 -24.06 -0.60 4.27
CA LYS A 131 -23.36 0.27 5.23
C LYS A 131 -23.03 -0.40 6.57
N ASN A 132 -23.41 -1.66 6.74
CA ASN A 132 -23.29 -2.38 8.01
C ASN A 132 -22.04 -3.27 8.00
N THR A 133 -21.25 -3.22 9.08
CA THR A 133 -20.10 -4.11 9.31
C THR A 133 -20.57 -5.39 10.01
N TYR A 134 -20.11 -6.53 9.51
CA TYR A 134 -20.37 -7.87 10.06
C TYR A 134 -19.11 -8.58 10.57
N SER A 135 -17.92 -8.08 10.20
CA SER A 135 -16.66 -8.62 10.71
C SER A 135 -16.58 -8.52 12.23
N SER A 136 -15.97 -9.52 12.87
CA SER A 136 -15.60 -9.47 14.30
C SER A 136 -14.40 -8.55 14.56
N ASP A 137 -13.57 -8.31 13.54
CA ASP A 137 -12.45 -7.40 13.64
C ASP A 137 -12.92 -5.94 13.49
N PRO A 138 -12.80 -5.10 14.54
CA PRO A 138 -13.33 -3.73 14.56
C PRO A 138 -12.57 -2.79 13.62
N ARG A 139 -11.44 -3.21 13.05
CA ARG A 139 -10.65 -2.40 12.12
C ARG A 139 -11.32 -2.25 10.76
N TYR A 140 -12.18 -3.19 10.39
CA TYR A 140 -12.93 -3.13 9.14
C TYR A 140 -14.17 -2.26 9.31
N SER A 141 -14.35 -1.32 8.40
CA SER A 141 -15.58 -0.52 8.32
C SER A 141 -15.88 -0.14 6.88
N LEU A 142 -17.10 0.31 6.62
CA LEU A 142 -17.46 0.82 5.30
C LEU A 142 -17.39 2.36 5.27
N ASN A 143 -16.66 2.89 4.29
CA ASN A 143 -16.51 4.32 4.04
C ASN A 143 -17.10 4.68 2.67
N PHE A 144 -18.43 4.80 2.63
CA PHE A 144 -19.14 5.16 1.41
C PHE A 144 -18.78 6.58 0.94
N GLN A 145 -18.33 6.69 -0.30
CA GLN A 145 -18.06 7.96 -0.97
C GLN A 145 -19.06 8.16 -2.12
N TYR A 146 -19.82 9.26 -2.04
CA TYR A 146 -20.74 9.67 -3.08
C TYR A 146 -19.97 9.89 -4.42
N PRO A 147 -20.54 9.50 -5.59
CA PRO A 147 -21.91 9.02 -5.79
C PRO A 147 -22.13 7.51 -5.59
N ASN A 148 -21.12 6.68 -5.79
CA ASN A 148 -21.30 5.24 -5.96
C ASN A 148 -20.11 4.38 -5.49
N ASN A 149 -19.22 4.92 -4.65
CA ASN A 149 -18.01 4.23 -4.22
C ASN A 149 -18.15 3.62 -2.81
N TRP A 150 -18.19 2.30 -2.74
CA TRP A 150 -18.37 1.50 -1.52
C TRP A 150 -17.02 1.07 -0.97
N ARG A 151 -16.29 2.00 -0.33
CA ARG A 151 -14.92 1.73 0.07
C ARG A 151 -14.85 0.89 1.33
N LEU A 152 -14.08 -0.20 1.31
CA LEU A 152 -13.71 -0.90 2.54
C LEU A 152 -12.58 -0.14 3.22
N ALA A 153 -12.80 0.33 4.44
CA ALA A 153 -11.79 0.95 5.27
C ALA A 153 -11.17 -0.09 6.21
N ILE A 154 -9.84 -0.12 6.24
CA ILE A 154 -9.04 -0.97 7.13
C ILE A 154 -8.18 -0.04 7.99
N SER A 155 -8.51 0.13 9.26
CA SER A 155 -7.70 0.93 10.18
C SER A 155 -6.50 0.12 10.69
N SER A 156 -5.32 0.76 10.76
CA SER A 156 -4.09 0.12 11.25
C SER A 156 -3.80 -1.21 10.53
N VAL A 157 -3.45 -1.11 9.25
CA VAL A 157 -3.10 -2.26 8.40
C VAL A 157 -2.00 -3.10 9.03
N GLN A 158 -2.22 -4.41 9.05
CA GLN A 158 -1.28 -5.40 9.58
C GLN A 158 -0.76 -6.30 8.44
N LYS A 159 0.31 -7.05 8.70
CA LYS A 159 0.91 -7.93 7.69
C LYS A 159 -0.06 -9.03 7.28
N GLU A 160 -0.89 -9.45 8.22
CA GLU A 160 -1.90 -10.48 8.06
C GLU A 160 -3.04 -10.00 7.17
N ASP A 161 -3.19 -8.70 6.87
CA ASP A 161 -4.24 -8.20 5.97
C ASP A 161 -3.96 -8.50 4.49
N HIS A 162 -2.78 -9.03 4.16
CA HIS A 162 -2.46 -9.52 2.82
C HIS A 162 -3.49 -10.56 2.32
N GLY A 163 -3.81 -10.51 1.03
CA GLY A 163 -4.62 -11.50 0.34
C GLY A 163 -5.77 -10.91 -0.46
N GLN A 164 -6.76 -11.75 -0.77
CA GLN A 164 -7.82 -11.39 -1.70
C GLN A 164 -9.07 -10.86 -1.00
N TYR A 165 -9.50 -9.68 -1.42
CA TYR A 165 -10.76 -9.04 -1.03
C TYR A 165 -11.70 -9.03 -2.22
N VAL A 166 -13.00 -9.25 -1.97
CA VAL A 166 -14.02 -9.35 -3.00
C VAL A 166 -15.13 -8.36 -2.70
N CYS A 167 -15.32 -7.42 -3.61
CA CYS A 167 -16.51 -6.59 -3.64
C CYS A 167 -17.58 -7.28 -4.50
N GLN A 168 -18.66 -7.74 -3.87
CA GLN A 168 -19.74 -8.47 -4.54
C GLN A 168 -21.02 -7.64 -4.59
N VAL A 169 -21.70 -7.66 -5.73
CA VAL A 169 -23.04 -7.09 -5.90
C VAL A 169 -24.06 -8.22 -5.90
N SER A 170 -25.18 -8.02 -5.20
CA SER A 170 -26.27 -9.00 -5.02
C SER A 170 -27.14 -9.21 -6.29
N THR A 171 -26.52 -9.29 -7.46
CA THR A 171 -27.19 -9.63 -8.73
C THR A 171 -27.37 -11.13 -8.88
N HIS A 172 -28.14 -11.55 -9.88
CA HIS A 172 -28.26 -12.95 -10.27
C HIS A 172 -27.88 -13.09 -11.77
N PRO A 173 -26.71 -13.68 -12.09
CA PRO A 173 -25.69 -14.19 -11.18
C PRO A 173 -24.94 -13.08 -10.41
N PRO A 174 -24.33 -13.38 -9.24
CA PRO A 174 -23.57 -12.38 -8.48
C PRO A 174 -22.38 -11.84 -9.27
N ARG A 175 -22.21 -10.52 -9.25
CA ARG A 175 -21.04 -9.87 -9.85
C ARG A 175 -20.00 -9.60 -8.79
N MET A 176 -18.74 -9.83 -9.11
CA MET A 176 -17.62 -9.74 -8.18
C MET A 176 -16.47 -8.94 -8.80
N LEU A 177 -15.89 -8.05 -8.01
CA LEU A 177 -14.62 -7.39 -8.29
C LEU A 177 -13.60 -7.90 -7.27
N ASN A 178 -12.57 -8.60 -7.77
CA ASN A 178 -11.51 -9.15 -6.93
C ASN A 178 -10.38 -8.14 -6.81
N THR A 179 -9.94 -7.87 -5.59
CA THR A 179 -8.80 -7.02 -5.27
C THR A 179 -7.75 -7.84 -4.52
N GLU A 180 -6.59 -8.01 -5.12
CA GLU A 180 -5.43 -8.62 -4.48
C GLU A 180 -4.66 -7.56 -3.71
N VAL A 181 -4.58 -7.74 -2.39
CA VAL A 181 -3.96 -6.78 -1.49
C VAL A 181 -2.57 -7.26 -1.07
N THR A 182 -1.56 -6.44 -1.39
CA THR A 182 -0.19 -6.60 -0.89
C THR A 182 0.08 -5.59 0.21
N VAL A 183 0.75 -6.02 1.28
CA VAL A 183 1.09 -5.14 2.41
C VAL A 183 2.58 -4.82 2.40
N LEU A 184 2.92 -3.54 2.26
CA LEU A 184 4.26 -3.00 2.20
C LEU A 184 4.73 -2.54 3.59
N ALA A 185 5.89 -3.07 4.01
CA ALA A 185 6.56 -2.69 5.23
C ALA A 185 7.61 -1.60 4.99
N PRO A 186 7.90 -0.74 5.99
CA PRO A 186 9.04 0.16 5.96
C PRO A 186 10.37 -0.60 5.80
N ASP A 187 11.25 -0.07 4.95
CA ASP A 187 12.60 -0.61 4.76
C ASP A 187 13.46 -0.24 5.98
N ILE A 188 14.20 -1.20 6.52
CA ILE A 188 15.01 -1.02 7.73
C ILE A 188 16.38 -1.65 7.52
N LYS A 189 17.43 -0.86 7.77
CA LYS A 189 18.82 -1.27 7.56
C LYS A 189 19.69 -0.89 8.74
N ILE A 190 20.65 -1.76 9.05
CA ILE A 190 21.72 -1.45 10.00
C ILE A 190 22.98 -1.20 9.20
N LEU A 191 23.53 0.00 9.35
CA LEU A 191 24.76 0.44 8.72
C LEU A 191 25.88 0.60 9.76
N ASP A 192 27.10 0.31 9.34
CA ASP A 192 28.30 0.65 10.09
C ASP A 192 28.74 2.12 9.87
N GLU A 193 29.84 2.50 10.50
CA GLU A 193 30.48 3.82 10.37
C GLU A 193 30.84 4.19 8.92
N ALA A 194 31.11 3.19 8.08
CA ALA A 194 31.42 3.35 6.67
C ALA A 194 30.17 3.26 5.76
N SER A 195 28.97 3.28 6.36
CA SER A 195 27.67 3.20 5.66
C SER A 195 27.42 1.89 4.88
N HIS A 196 28.07 0.79 5.26
CA HIS A 196 27.79 -0.53 4.69
C HIS A 196 26.68 -1.22 5.48
N GLU A 197 25.77 -1.89 4.77
CA GLU A 197 24.75 -2.74 5.39
C GLU A 197 25.40 -3.99 5.98
N VAL A 198 25.15 -4.25 7.26
CA VAL A 198 25.86 -5.28 8.02
C VAL A 198 24.90 -6.23 8.73
N ARG A 199 25.25 -7.52 8.73
CA ARG A 199 24.57 -8.57 9.49
C ARG A 199 25.45 -9.23 10.55
N ASP A 200 26.77 -9.12 10.37
CA ASP A 200 27.79 -9.64 11.28
C ASP A 200 28.97 -8.65 11.31
N ARG A 201 29.44 -8.26 12.50
CA ARG A 201 30.61 -7.40 12.68
C ARG A 201 31.49 -7.85 13.85
N TYR A 202 32.80 -7.71 13.64
CA TYR A 202 33.84 -8.09 14.58
C TYR A 202 34.56 -6.84 15.08
N TYR A 203 34.65 -6.69 16.39
CA TYR A 203 35.31 -5.58 17.07
C TYR A 203 36.38 -6.11 18.02
N LYS A 204 37.37 -5.27 18.33
CA LYS A 204 38.38 -5.59 19.34
C LYS A 204 37.95 -5.09 20.70
N THR A 205 38.30 -5.80 21.77
CA THR A 205 38.12 -5.30 23.13
C THR A 205 38.78 -3.93 23.28
N GLY A 206 38.06 -2.96 23.86
CA GLY A 206 38.48 -1.58 24.02
C GLY A 206 38.24 -0.66 22.81
N SER A 207 37.80 -1.19 21.67
CA SER A 207 37.42 -0.35 20.51
C SER A 207 36.05 0.31 20.71
N GLY A 208 35.83 1.44 20.04
CA GLY A 208 34.50 2.04 19.92
C GLY A 208 33.65 1.25 18.92
N ILE A 209 32.35 1.14 19.20
CA ILE A 209 31.36 0.56 18.30
C ILE A 209 30.29 1.60 18.05
N GLU A 210 30.05 1.93 16.78
CA GLU A 210 28.92 2.76 16.38
C GLU A 210 28.17 2.13 15.20
N LEU A 211 26.87 1.91 15.36
CA LEU A 211 26.00 1.42 14.29
C LEU A 211 24.78 2.32 14.16
N SER A 212 24.32 2.50 12.92
CA SER A 212 23.16 3.30 12.57
C SER A 212 22.02 2.40 12.10
N CYS A 213 20.83 2.57 12.66
CA CYS A 213 19.61 1.99 12.12
C CYS A 213 18.87 3.07 11.32
N ILE A 214 18.67 2.80 10.05
CA ILE A 214 17.98 3.70 9.12
C ILE A 214 16.66 3.04 8.75
N VAL A 215 15.56 3.76 8.98
CA VAL A 215 14.21 3.36 8.59
C VAL A 215 13.70 4.32 7.53
N ARG A 216 13.25 3.75 6.40
CA ARG A 216 12.53 4.46 5.34
C ARG A 216 11.06 4.06 5.38
N PRO A 217 10.14 5.01 5.66
CA PRO A 217 8.70 4.75 5.53
C PRO A 217 8.37 4.21 4.14
N SER A 218 7.41 3.28 4.06
CA SER A 218 6.97 2.74 2.77
C SER A 218 6.07 3.72 1.98
N GLN A 219 5.62 4.80 2.62
CA GLN A 219 4.82 5.87 2.03
C GLN A 219 5.30 7.23 2.55
N PRO A 220 5.50 8.23 1.69
CA PRO A 220 5.83 9.59 2.11
C PRO A 220 4.76 10.19 3.03
N GLY A 221 5.18 10.91 4.06
CA GLY A 221 4.28 11.55 5.03
C GLY A 221 3.59 10.58 6.01
N SER A 222 3.92 9.29 6.00
CA SER A 222 3.40 8.33 6.97
C SER A 222 4.00 8.56 8.37
N ILE A 223 3.15 8.63 9.39
CA ILE A 223 3.57 8.78 10.78
C ILE A 223 3.89 7.40 11.34
N VAL A 224 5.18 7.07 11.41
CA VAL A 224 5.67 5.81 12.00
C VAL A 224 6.43 6.11 13.31
N PRO A 225 6.43 5.17 14.29
CA PRO A 225 7.19 5.36 15.53
C PRO A 225 8.70 5.41 15.26
N HIS A 226 9.49 5.92 16.20
CA HIS A 226 10.93 5.87 16.06
C HIS A 226 11.46 4.45 16.27
N PRO A 227 12.50 4.01 15.53
CA PRO A 227 13.08 2.69 15.71
C PRO A 227 13.75 2.56 17.08
N THR A 228 13.64 1.37 17.67
CA THR A 228 14.18 1.03 18.98
C THR A 228 15.20 -0.09 18.90
N TRP A 229 16.27 0.05 19.68
CA TRP A 229 17.33 -0.93 19.77
C TRP A 229 17.15 -1.85 20.98
N LYS A 230 17.53 -3.11 20.81
CA LYS A 230 17.55 -4.15 21.84
C LYS A 230 18.79 -5.02 21.69
N LYS A 231 19.25 -5.63 22.77
CA LYS A 231 20.32 -6.63 22.77
C LYS A 231 19.77 -7.95 23.27
N ASN A 232 19.89 -9.01 22.47
CA ASN A 232 19.40 -10.35 22.79
C ASN A 232 17.91 -10.38 23.21
N GLY A 233 17.08 -9.48 22.64
CA GLY A 233 15.66 -9.35 22.97
C GLY A 233 15.34 -8.47 24.18
N GLU A 234 16.34 -8.05 24.96
CA GLU A 234 16.20 -7.23 26.15
C GLU A 234 16.60 -5.76 25.89
N MET A 235 16.33 -4.90 26.88
CA MET A 235 16.77 -3.51 26.83
C MET A 235 18.30 -3.43 26.73
N LEU A 236 18.78 -2.40 26.03
CA LEU A 236 20.21 -2.17 25.94
C LEU A 236 20.82 -1.92 27.33
N PRO A 237 22.03 -2.42 27.61
CA PRO A 237 22.75 -2.09 28.83
C PRO A 237 23.00 -0.58 28.99
N ASP A 238 23.13 -0.10 30.22
CA ASP A 238 23.27 1.34 30.54
C ASP A 238 24.51 2.01 29.92
N HIS A 239 25.58 1.25 29.66
CA HIS A 239 26.80 1.78 29.03
C HIS A 239 26.67 1.97 27.51
N VAL A 240 25.56 1.52 26.92
CA VAL A 240 25.25 1.71 25.50
C VAL A 240 24.43 2.98 25.33
N SER A 241 25.03 4.00 24.74
CA SER A 241 24.34 5.25 24.43
C SER A 241 23.53 5.13 23.14
N VAL A 242 22.29 5.64 23.12
CA VAL A 242 21.46 5.70 21.92
C VAL A 242 21.05 7.14 21.67
N TYR A 243 21.22 7.61 20.43
CA TYR A 243 20.86 8.96 20.05
C TYR A 243 20.23 8.98 18.65
N ARG A 244 19.45 10.03 18.39
CA ARG A 244 18.70 10.20 17.14
C ARG A 244 19.41 11.22 16.26
N ILE A 245 19.32 11.04 14.95
CA ILE A 245 19.84 11.99 13.97
C ILE A 245 18.76 12.20 12.90
N ASN A 246 18.73 13.41 12.35
CA ASN A 246 17.91 13.71 11.19
C ASN A 246 18.47 12.96 9.99
N GLY A 247 17.69 12.03 9.44
CA GLY A 247 18.00 11.38 8.18
C GLY A 247 17.69 12.27 6.98
N SER A 248 18.06 11.78 5.80
CA SER A 248 17.67 12.43 4.54
C SER A 248 16.29 11.94 4.11
N ASN A 249 15.52 12.72 3.34
CA ASN A 249 14.28 12.25 2.70
C ASN A 249 13.31 11.50 3.64
N GLU A 250 12.96 12.08 4.79
CA GLU A 250 12.05 11.50 5.80
C GLU A 250 12.56 10.22 6.48
N GLU A 251 13.85 9.87 6.33
CA GLU A 251 14.48 8.76 7.04
C GLU A 251 14.51 9.01 8.56
N LEU A 252 14.13 7.99 9.31
CA LEU A 252 14.33 7.94 10.75
C LEU A 252 15.63 7.22 11.06
N VAL A 253 16.56 7.93 11.71
CA VAL A 253 17.89 7.39 12.02
C VAL A 253 18.10 7.34 13.53
N THR A 254 18.42 6.15 14.04
CA THR A 254 18.86 5.96 15.43
C THR A 254 20.22 5.28 15.46
N ARG A 255 21.16 5.88 16.18
CA ARG A 255 22.50 5.31 16.37
C ARG A 255 22.64 4.79 17.78
N PHE A 256 23.34 3.68 17.94
CA PHE A 256 23.89 3.31 19.23
C PHE A 256 25.41 3.38 19.20
N LYS A 257 25.98 3.74 20.34
CA LYS A 257 27.42 3.87 20.52
C LYS A 257 27.89 3.25 21.84
N ILE A 258 28.94 2.45 21.73
CA ILE A 258 29.70 1.87 22.84
C ILE A 258 31.10 2.48 22.77
N GLU A 259 31.55 3.15 23.82
CA GLU A 259 32.86 3.85 23.80
C GLU A 259 34.04 2.89 23.91
N ARG A 260 33.93 1.87 24.77
CA ARG A 260 34.96 0.85 24.99
C ARG A 260 34.30 -0.52 25.04
N ALA A 261 34.40 -1.25 23.94
CA ALA A 261 33.77 -2.56 23.79
C ALA A 261 34.36 -3.60 24.74
N GLU A 262 33.50 -4.34 25.43
CA GLU A 262 33.86 -5.49 26.25
C GLU A 262 33.40 -6.79 25.62
N LYS A 263 33.96 -7.93 26.04
CA LYS A 263 33.56 -9.24 25.51
C LYS A 263 32.06 -9.51 25.75
N THR A 264 31.54 -9.02 26.87
CA THR A 264 30.12 -9.05 27.27
C THR A 264 29.22 -8.28 26.30
N ASP A 265 29.77 -7.35 25.50
CA ASP A 265 29.01 -6.62 24.47
C ASP A 265 28.67 -7.46 23.25
N SER A 266 29.30 -8.62 23.09
CA SER A 266 28.94 -9.57 22.04
C SER A 266 27.48 -10.01 22.18
N GLY A 267 26.79 -10.16 21.06
CA GLY A 267 25.38 -10.54 21.05
C GLY A 267 24.66 -10.08 19.79
N VAL A 268 23.36 -10.36 19.75
CA VAL A 268 22.47 -9.92 18.67
C VAL A 268 21.90 -8.56 19.03
N TYR A 269 22.22 -7.55 18.24
CA TYR A 269 21.61 -6.22 18.36
C TYR A 269 20.50 -6.11 17.34
N THR A 270 19.29 -5.84 17.82
CA THR A 270 18.09 -5.77 17.00
C THR A 270 17.60 -4.35 16.95
N CYS A 271 17.40 -3.82 15.74
CA CYS A 271 16.67 -2.58 15.53
C CYS A 271 15.25 -2.91 15.05
N SER A 272 14.25 -2.38 15.75
CA SER A 272 12.84 -2.67 15.50
C SER A 272 12.01 -1.40 15.37
N LEU A 273 11.15 -1.36 14.37
CA LEU A 273 10.15 -0.33 14.14
C LEU A 273 8.80 -0.81 14.68
N GLY A 274 8.67 -0.85 16.02
CA GLY A 274 7.50 -1.44 16.67
C GLY A 274 7.25 -2.87 16.18
N GLN A 275 6.05 -3.11 15.65
CA GLN A 275 5.64 -4.39 15.05
C GLN A 275 5.80 -4.45 13.52
N PHE A 276 6.21 -3.36 12.88
CA PHE A 276 6.09 -3.22 11.43
C PHE A 276 7.31 -3.74 10.66
N SER A 277 8.50 -3.59 11.22
CA SER A 277 9.75 -4.02 10.58
C SER A 277 10.83 -4.23 11.63
N THR A 278 11.73 -5.18 11.41
CA THR A 278 12.82 -5.50 12.35
C THR A 278 14.00 -6.07 11.59
N THR A 279 15.21 -5.66 11.97
CA THR A 279 16.48 -6.17 11.46
C THR A 279 17.48 -6.35 12.59
N MET A 280 18.51 -7.16 12.36
CA MET A 280 19.47 -7.52 13.39
C MET A 280 20.89 -7.60 12.85
N VAL A 281 21.84 -7.34 13.74
CA VAL A 281 23.27 -7.49 13.50
C VAL A 281 23.89 -8.29 14.64
N GLN A 282 24.67 -9.30 14.29
CA GLN A 282 25.46 -10.07 15.24
C GLN A 282 26.78 -9.33 15.50
N LEU A 283 27.08 -9.03 16.76
CA LEU A 283 28.35 -8.45 17.18
C LEU A 283 29.23 -9.47 17.88
N HIS A 284 30.51 -9.47 17.49
CA HIS A 284 31.55 -10.26 18.13
C HIS A 284 32.68 -9.36 18.62
N VAL A 285 32.87 -9.29 19.93
CA VAL A 285 33.99 -8.58 20.54
C VAL A 285 35.08 -9.59 20.90
N LEU A 286 36.22 -9.47 20.23
CA LEU A 286 37.35 -10.37 20.35
C LEU A 286 38.51 -9.70 21.09
N ASN A 287 39.21 -10.47 21.92
CA ASN A 287 40.50 -10.03 22.43
C ASN A 287 41.50 -9.97 21.26
N GLY A 288 42.31 -8.91 21.21
CA GLY A 288 43.18 -8.58 20.06
C GLY A 288 44.13 -9.69 19.59
N GLU A 289 44.35 -10.72 20.40
CA GLU A 289 45.21 -11.87 20.10
C GLU A 289 44.58 -12.91 19.14
N LYS A 290 43.23 -13.01 19.05
CA LYS A 290 42.57 -14.13 18.34
C LYS A 290 42.19 -13.87 16.88
N GLN A 291 42.27 -12.63 16.38
CA GLN A 291 41.93 -12.35 14.97
C GLN A 291 42.98 -12.85 13.98
N ALA A 292 44.24 -12.96 14.42
CA ALA A 292 45.30 -13.54 13.60
C ALA A 292 45.07 -15.04 13.31
N ALA A 293 44.42 -15.77 14.22
CA ALA A 293 44.18 -17.21 14.08
C ALA A 293 43.16 -17.54 12.97
N VAL A 294 42.06 -16.77 12.85
CA VAL A 294 41.04 -16.98 11.81
C VAL A 294 41.62 -16.81 10.40
N HIS A 295 42.51 -15.83 10.23
CA HIS A 295 43.19 -15.60 8.96
C HIS A 295 44.28 -16.65 8.68
N HIS A 296 44.85 -17.26 9.73
CA HIS A 296 45.86 -18.32 9.62
C HIS A 296 45.22 -19.69 9.28
N ASP A 297 44.06 -20.00 9.86
CA ASP A 297 43.36 -21.27 9.66
C ASP A 297 42.80 -21.41 8.23
N GLN A 298 42.31 -20.32 7.63
CA GLN A 298 41.89 -20.33 6.22
C GLN A 298 43.06 -20.59 5.27
N TRP A 299 44.25 -20.07 5.55
CA TRP A 299 45.45 -20.32 4.74
C TRP A 299 45.95 -21.76 4.90
N ASN A 300 45.92 -22.29 6.12
CA ASN A 300 46.30 -23.68 6.40
C ASN A 300 45.33 -24.67 5.73
N ALA A 301 44.02 -24.41 5.77
CA ALA A 301 43.01 -25.23 5.10
C ALA A 301 43.11 -25.18 3.56
N ALA A 302 43.47 -24.03 2.98
CA ALA A 302 43.75 -23.93 1.54
C ALA A 302 45.02 -24.71 1.15
N ARG A 303 46.05 -24.67 2.00
CA ARG A 303 47.32 -25.38 1.77
C ARG A 303 47.19 -26.91 1.87
N THR A 304 46.38 -27.42 2.81
CA THR A 304 46.10 -28.86 2.92
C THR A 304 45.30 -29.40 1.73
N ASN A 305 44.26 -28.67 1.29
CA ASN A 305 43.45 -29.03 0.13
C ASN A 305 44.25 -29.05 -1.19
N TYR A 306 45.21 -28.14 -1.36
CA TYR A 306 46.12 -28.15 -2.51
C TYR A 306 47.08 -29.34 -2.52
N HIS A 307 47.54 -29.79 -1.33
CA HIS A 307 48.47 -30.90 -1.23
C HIS A 307 47.79 -32.27 -1.42
N GLU A 308 46.54 -32.42 -0.95
CA GLU A 308 45.75 -33.63 -1.19
C GLU A 308 45.34 -33.79 -2.66
N SER A 309 44.88 -32.71 -3.30
CA SER A 309 44.50 -32.72 -4.72
C SER A 309 45.68 -33.03 -5.65
N ARG A 310 46.90 -32.56 -5.31
CA ARG A 310 48.11 -32.92 -6.06
C ARG A 310 48.47 -34.40 -5.89
N ASN A 311 48.38 -34.95 -4.68
CA ASN A 311 48.69 -36.36 -4.44
C ASN A 311 47.68 -37.31 -5.11
N THR A 312 46.39 -36.97 -5.13
CA THR A 312 45.37 -37.77 -5.84
C THR A 312 45.53 -37.72 -7.36
N LEU A 313 45.89 -36.57 -7.93
CA LEU A 313 46.21 -36.49 -9.36
C LEU A 313 47.42 -37.34 -9.74
N PHE A 314 48.48 -37.34 -8.93
CA PHE A 314 49.66 -38.18 -9.17
C PHE A 314 49.34 -39.68 -9.07
N THR A 315 48.54 -40.11 -8.08
CA THR A 315 48.17 -41.53 -7.96
C THR A 315 47.25 -42.01 -9.08
N ILE A 316 46.35 -41.16 -9.58
CA ILE A 316 45.50 -41.49 -10.73
C ILE A 316 46.35 -41.58 -12.01
N LEU A 317 47.30 -40.66 -12.22
CA LEU A 317 48.18 -40.68 -13.40
C LEU A 317 49.09 -41.91 -13.41
N THR A 318 49.66 -42.29 -12.25
CA THR A 318 50.48 -43.50 -12.18
C THR A 318 49.65 -44.76 -12.40
N ALA A 319 48.47 -44.87 -11.80
CA ALA A 319 47.56 -46.01 -12.03
C ALA A 319 47.15 -46.12 -13.51
N PHE A 320 46.87 -45.00 -14.18
CA PHE A 320 46.52 -44.99 -15.60
C PHE A 320 47.68 -45.43 -16.50
N LEU A 321 48.91 -44.97 -16.20
CA LEU A 321 50.11 -45.40 -16.92
C LEU A 321 50.40 -46.90 -16.72
N PHE A 322 50.19 -47.44 -15.52
CA PHE A 322 50.33 -48.87 -15.26
C PHE A 322 49.30 -49.71 -16.03
N LEU A 323 48.05 -49.25 -16.10
CA LEU A 323 47.00 -49.90 -16.89
C LEU A 323 47.34 -49.91 -18.39
N GLN A 324 47.81 -48.78 -18.94
CA GLN A 324 48.23 -48.72 -20.34
C GLN A 324 49.43 -49.62 -20.64
N ALA A 325 50.44 -49.64 -19.76
CA ALA A 325 51.59 -50.54 -19.91
C ALA A 325 51.16 -52.02 -19.89
N SER A 326 50.26 -52.41 -18.99
CA SER A 326 49.76 -53.79 -18.93
C SER A 326 48.97 -54.21 -20.19
N SER A 327 48.30 -53.26 -20.87
CA SER A 327 47.60 -53.52 -22.12
C SER A 327 48.53 -53.70 -23.32
N THR A 328 49.74 -53.13 -23.29
CA THR A 328 50.72 -53.24 -24.39
C THR A 328 51.57 -54.51 -24.36
N TYR A 329 51.56 -55.27 -23.25
CA TYR A 329 52.29 -56.54 -23.12
C TYR A 329 51.41 -57.78 -23.37
N SER A 330 50.13 -57.60 -23.71
CA SER A 330 49.22 -58.69 -24.10
C SER A 330 48.81 -58.52 -25.57
N LEU A 331 49.76 -58.69 -26.49
CA LEU A 331 49.53 -58.95 -27.92
C LEU A 331 50.74 -59.68 -28.51
#